data_AF-A0A8C5NUI6-F1
#
_entry.id   AF-A0A8C5NUI6-F1
#
_cell.length_a   1.000
_cell.length_b   1.000
_cell.length_c   1.000
_cell.angle_alpha   90.00
_cell.angle_beta   90.00
_cell.angle_gamma   90.00
#
_symmetry.space_group_name_H-M   'P 1'
#
loop_
_entity.id
_entity.type
_entity.pdbx_description
1 polymer ?
#
loop_
_entity_poly.entity_id
_entity_poly.type
_entity_poly.pdbx_seq_one_letter_code
_entity_poly.pdbx_strand_id
1 'polypeptide(L)'
;PRFLHGCVPLSHQVAGHMYGKDKVGILQHPDGTVLKQLQPPPRGPRELDFYSTVFAADCGDTVLLELRKYLPKYYGIWSPPTAPNDLYLKLEDVTHKFHKPCIMDVKIGQKSYDPFASSEKIEQQVSKYPLMEEIGFLVLGMRVYHTHSDSYETHNQHYGRSLTKETIKDVTKMIPTLLALI
;
A
#
# COMPACT_ATOMS: atom_id res chain seq x y z
N PRO A 1 19.95 -10.77 -4.12
CA PRO A 1 20.43 -9.86 -5.19
C PRO A 1 20.10 -8.40 -4.84
N ARG A 2 21.11 -7.53 -4.74
CA ARG A 2 20.88 -6.09 -4.56
C ARG A 2 20.48 -5.53 -5.93
N PHE A 3 19.27 -4.97 -6.02
CA PHE A 3 18.80 -4.28 -7.21
C PHE A 3 19.21 -2.81 -7.13
N LEU A 4 19.30 -2.12 -8.27
CA LEU A 4 19.31 -0.66 -8.39
C LEU A 4 19.99 0.09 -7.21
N HIS A 5 21.31 0.14 -7.17
CA HIS A 5 22.08 0.85 -6.13
C HIS A 5 21.90 0.37 -4.68
N GLY A 6 21.67 -0.93 -4.47
CA GLY A 6 21.59 -1.49 -3.11
C GLY A 6 20.17 -1.58 -2.55
N CYS A 7 19.16 -1.21 -3.36
CA CYS A 7 17.76 -1.47 -3.05
C CYS A 7 17.49 -2.97 -2.98
N VAL A 8 16.58 -3.36 -2.10
CA VAL A 8 16.11 -4.74 -1.95
C VAL A 8 14.59 -4.78 -1.98
N PRO A 9 13.96 -5.89 -2.41
CA PRO A 9 12.51 -6.02 -2.28
C PRO A 9 12.07 -5.84 -0.82
N LEU A 10 10.96 -5.13 -0.60
CA LEU A 10 10.38 -4.97 0.74
C LEU A 10 9.87 -6.32 1.24
N SER A 11 10.61 -6.92 2.18
CA SER A 11 10.44 -8.32 2.59
C SER A 11 9.10 -8.63 3.27
N HIS A 12 8.41 -7.59 3.75
CA HIS A 12 7.18 -7.70 4.51
C HIS A 12 5.99 -7.01 3.81
N GLN A 13 6.07 -6.81 2.48
CA GLN A 13 4.95 -6.32 1.68
C GLN A 13 3.79 -7.35 1.72
N VAL A 14 2.60 -6.91 2.12
CA VAL A 14 1.44 -7.81 2.33
C VAL A 14 0.40 -7.75 1.21
N ALA A 15 0.46 -6.73 0.34
CA ALA A 15 -0.51 -6.50 -0.73
C ALA A 15 0.10 -5.64 -1.87
N GLY A 16 -0.69 -5.37 -2.90
CA GLY A 16 -0.24 -4.66 -4.10
C GLY A 16 0.61 -5.52 -5.03
N HIS A 17 1.36 -4.89 -5.94
CA HIS A 17 2.25 -5.60 -6.87
C HIS A 17 3.46 -6.12 -6.10
N MET A 18 3.68 -7.43 -6.12
CA MET A 18 4.74 -8.09 -5.35
C MET A 18 5.93 -8.43 -6.23
N TYR A 19 7.14 -8.22 -5.71
CA TYR A 19 8.36 -8.64 -6.38
C TYR A 19 8.33 -10.16 -6.66
N GLY A 20 8.63 -10.57 -7.90
CA GLY A 20 8.65 -11.98 -8.32
C GLY A 20 7.30 -12.53 -8.80
N LYS A 21 6.18 -11.86 -8.49
CA LYS A 21 4.87 -12.11 -9.13
C LYS A 21 4.57 -11.07 -10.21
N ASP A 22 4.91 -9.82 -9.92
CA ASP A 22 4.76 -8.68 -10.80
C ASP A 22 6.13 -8.19 -11.28
N LYS A 23 6.14 -7.37 -12.33
CA LYS A 23 7.38 -6.85 -12.93
C LYS A 23 8.26 -6.14 -11.89
N VAL A 24 7.67 -5.37 -10.96
CA VAL A 24 8.37 -4.75 -9.84
C VAL A 24 7.42 -4.65 -8.64
N GLY A 25 7.92 -4.91 -7.43
CA GLY A 25 7.22 -4.66 -6.17
C GLY A 25 7.72 -3.38 -5.47
N ILE A 26 7.35 -3.18 -4.21
CA ILE A 26 7.94 -2.09 -3.42
C ILE A 26 9.39 -2.46 -3.07
N LEU A 27 10.31 -1.52 -3.26
CA LEU A 27 11.72 -1.70 -2.90
C LEU A 27 12.03 -0.90 -1.63
N GLN A 28 12.81 -1.47 -0.73
CA GLN A 28 13.42 -0.75 0.38
C GLN A 28 14.77 -0.18 -0.08
N HIS A 29 14.97 1.11 0.17
CA HIS A 29 16.21 1.82 -0.15
C HIS A 29 17.13 1.87 1.10
N PRO A 30 18.47 1.85 0.94
CA PRO A 30 19.40 1.81 2.08
C PRO A 30 19.32 2.98 3.08
N ASP A 31 18.65 4.08 2.73
CA ASP A 31 18.47 5.25 3.61
C ASP A 31 17.23 5.17 4.51
N GLY A 32 16.53 4.01 4.53
CA GLY A 32 15.32 3.81 5.33
C GLY A 32 14.05 4.34 4.67
N THR A 33 14.06 4.60 3.36
CA THR A 33 12.86 4.91 2.57
C THR A 33 12.41 3.70 1.74
N VAL A 34 11.21 3.79 1.14
CA VAL A 34 10.73 2.85 0.14
C VAL A 34 10.57 3.52 -1.23
N LEU A 35 10.73 2.73 -2.29
CA LEU A 35 10.50 3.10 -3.67
C LEU A 35 9.28 2.34 -4.18
N LYS A 36 8.22 3.08 -4.49
CA LYS A 36 6.98 2.55 -5.09
C LYS A 36 6.99 2.86 -6.58
N GLN A 37 7.09 1.83 -7.44
CA GLN A 37 7.13 2.05 -8.88
C GLN A 37 5.82 2.70 -9.38
N LEU A 38 5.93 3.67 -10.28
CA LEU A 38 4.75 4.23 -10.94
C LEU A 38 4.04 3.15 -11.77
N GLN A 39 2.75 2.97 -11.51
CA GLN A 39 1.92 2.08 -12.30
C GLN A 39 1.64 2.64 -13.70
N PRO A 40 1.27 1.79 -14.67
CA PRO A 40 0.85 2.26 -15.99
C PRO A 40 -0.26 3.33 -15.91
N PRO A 41 -0.28 4.30 -16.85
CA PRO A 41 -1.33 5.31 -16.90
C PRO A 41 -2.74 4.70 -16.91
N PRO A 42 -3.73 5.35 -16.26
CA PRO A 42 -3.63 6.64 -15.56
C PRO A 42 -3.19 6.53 -14.09
N ARG A 43 -2.95 5.32 -13.57
CA ARG A 43 -2.81 5.09 -12.12
C ARG A 43 -1.55 5.72 -11.52
N GLY A 44 -0.38 5.44 -12.09
CA GLY A 44 0.89 6.00 -11.60
C GLY A 44 0.94 7.52 -11.68
N PRO A 45 0.61 8.14 -12.83
CA PRO A 45 0.55 9.61 -12.94
C PRO A 45 -0.42 10.25 -11.95
N ARG A 46 -1.58 9.64 -11.69
CA ARG A 46 -2.55 10.14 -10.70
C ARG A 46 -2.01 10.08 -9.28
N GLU A 47 -1.30 9.01 -8.93
CA GLU A 47 -0.67 8.89 -7.61
C GLU A 47 0.46 9.91 -7.43
N LEU A 48 1.27 10.11 -8.47
CA LEU A 48 2.30 11.14 -8.47
C LEU A 48 1.72 12.55 -8.29
N ASP A 49 0.66 12.86 -9.04
CA ASP A 49 -0.03 14.15 -8.96
C ASP A 49 -0.61 14.41 -7.57
N PHE A 50 -1.23 13.38 -6.96
CA PHE A 50 -1.71 13.43 -5.59
C PHE A 50 -0.61 13.79 -4.58
N TYR A 51 0.51 13.04 -4.55
CA TYR A 51 1.60 13.34 -3.62
C TYR A 51 2.24 14.70 -3.90
N SER A 52 2.43 15.06 -5.17
CA SER A 52 3.02 16.35 -5.55
C SER A 52 2.13 17.52 -5.12
N THR A 53 0.82 17.38 -5.23
CA THR A 53 -0.16 18.38 -4.77
C THR A 53 -0.16 18.50 -3.24
N VAL A 54 -0.30 17.37 -2.54
CA VAL A 54 -0.37 17.37 -1.07
C VAL A 54 0.92 17.90 -0.45
N PHE A 55 2.09 17.57 -1.02
CA PHE A 55 3.40 17.94 -0.49
C PHE A 55 4.06 19.13 -1.21
N ALA A 56 3.30 19.91 -2.00
CA ALA A 56 3.81 21.13 -2.62
C ALA A 56 4.42 22.09 -1.56
N ALA A 57 5.58 22.65 -1.86
CA ALA A 57 6.36 23.46 -0.91
C ALA A 57 5.66 24.78 -0.54
N ASP A 58 4.87 25.31 -1.47
CA ASP A 58 4.05 26.52 -1.38
C ASP A 58 2.58 26.23 -1.00
N CYS A 59 2.26 24.98 -0.61
CA CYS A 59 0.90 24.61 -0.22
C CYS A 59 0.45 25.38 1.03
N GLY A 60 -0.55 26.26 0.86
CA GLY A 60 -1.23 26.98 1.94
C GLY A 60 -2.57 26.38 2.38
N ASP A 61 -3.03 25.30 1.75
CA ASP A 61 -4.31 24.66 2.08
C ASP A 61 -4.20 23.87 3.39
N THR A 62 -4.87 24.38 4.43
CA THR A 62 -4.86 23.78 5.77
C THR A 62 -5.34 22.33 5.80
N VAL A 63 -6.26 21.93 4.91
CA VAL A 63 -6.77 20.55 4.83
C VAL A 63 -5.68 19.62 4.30
N LEU A 64 -4.97 20.03 3.25
CA LEU A 64 -3.86 19.25 2.69
C LEU A 64 -2.68 19.18 3.66
N LEU A 65 -2.40 20.27 4.38
CA LEU A 65 -1.37 20.29 5.42
C LEU A 65 -1.70 19.34 6.58
N GLU A 66 -2.97 19.26 6.99
CA GLU A 66 -3.41 18.30 8.00
C GLU A 66 -3.32 16.86 7.49
N LEU A 67 -3.70 16.63 6.23
CA LEU A 67 -3.64 15.31 5.58
C LEU A 67 -2.23 14.71 5.60
N ARG A 68 -1.17 15.52 5.49
CA ARG A 68 0.24 15.07 5.54
C ARG A 68 0.57 14.24 6.78
N LYS A 69 -0.12 14.45 7.91
CA LYS A 69 0.11 13.69 9.16
C LYS A 69 -0.28 12.21 9.04
N TYR A 70 -1.14 11.88 8.09
CA TYR A 70 -1.69 10.53 7.87
C TYR A 70 -1.08 9.84 6.64
N LEU A 71 -0.18 10.50 5.92
CA LEU A 71 0.49 9.96 4.74
C LEU A 71 1.97 9.66 5.04
N PRO A 72 2.57 8.66 4.37
CA PRO A 72 4.02 8.55 4.32
C PRO A 72 4.63 9.85 3.79
N LYS A 73 5.72 10.33 4.40
CA LYS A 73 6.43 11.51 3.86
C LYS A 73 6.87 11.25 2.42
N TYR A 74 6.67 12.24 1.57
CA TYR A 74 7.08 12.21 0.17
C TYR A 74 8.44 12.91 -0.02
N TYR A 75 9.37 12.23 -0.69
CA TYR A 75 10.72 12.72 -0.96
C TYR A 75 10.97 13.03 -2.44
N GLY A 76 9.92 13.04 -3.27
CA GLY A 76 10.01 13.29 -4.70
C GLY A 76 10.03 12.01 -5.55
N ILE A 77 10.18 12.23 -6.86
CA ILE A 77 10.40 11.17 -7.85
C ILE A 77 11.84 10.70 -7.76
N TRP A 78 12.04 9.39 -7.87
CA TRP A 78 13.35 8.77 -7.98
C TRP A 78 13.41 7.90 -9.22
N SER A 79 14.57 7.88 -9.88
CA SER A 79 14.90 6.91 -10.92
C SER A 79 16.35 6.48 -10.77
N PRO A 80 16.68 5.23 -11.13
CA PRO A 80 18.07 4.78 -11.13
C PRO A 80 18.83 5.47 -12.27
N PRO A 81 20.09 5.89 -12.06
CA PRO A 81 20.93 6.48 -13.11
C PRO A 81 21.02 5.63 -14.39
N THR A 82 20.95 4.30 -14.25
CA THR A 82 21.05 3.34 -15.35
C THR A 82 19.73 3.11 -16.09
N ALA A 83 18.59 3.54 -15.54
CA ALA A 83 17.28 3.40 -16.16
C ALA A 83 16.40 4.61 -15.80
N PRO A 84 16.66 5.79 -16.40
CA PRO A 84 15.97 7.03 -16.06
C PRO A 84 14.46 7.01 -16.34
N ASN A 85 14.00 6.08 -17.18
CA ASN A 85 12.59 5.87 -17.49
C ASN A 85 11.86 5.03 -16.43
N ASP A 86 12.58 4.35 -15.53
CA ASP A 86 11.98 3.61 -14.43
C ASP A 86 11.73 4.57 -13.27
N LEU A 87 10.51 5.13 -13.25
CA LEU A 87 10.11 6.12 -12.26
C LEU A 87 9.50 5.47 -11.01
N TYR A 88 9.89 5.99 -9.85
CA TYR A 88 9.42 5.58 -8.54
C TYR A 88 9.01 6.80 -7.72
N LEU A 89 7.99 6.65 -6.87
CA LEU A 89 7.75 7.54 -5.74
C LEU A 89 8.69 7.13 -4.61
N LYS A 90 9.50 8.07 -4.09
CA LYS A 90 10.30 7.84 -2.90
C LYS A 90 9.51 8.28 -1.67
N LEU A 91 9.19 7.32 -0.80
CA LEU A 91 8.28 7.49 0.33
C LEU A 91 8.93 7.05 1.63
N GLU A 92 8.45 7.57 2.77
CA GLU A 92 8.83 7.07 4.09
C GLU A 92 8.51 5.58 4.23
N ASP A 93 9.48 4.81 4.75
CA ASP A 93 9.19 3.46 5.24
C ASP A 93 8.55 3.59 6.63
N VAL A 94 7.22 3.54 6.65
CA VAL A 94 6.43 3.63 7.89
C VAL A 94 6.67 2.45 8.84
N THR A 95 7.29 1.36 8.38
CA THR A 95 7.62 0.19 9.21
C THR A 95 9.02 0.28 9.83
N HIS A 96 9.89 1.16 9.33
CA HIS A 96 11.31 1.17 9.65
C HIS A 96 11.64 1.31 11.15
N LYS A 97 10.76 1.97 11.91
CA LYS A 97 10.93 2.17 13.36
C LYS A 97 10.54 0.95 14.21
N PHE A 98 9.94 -0.07 13.61
CA PHE A 98 9.42 -1.24 14.30
C PHE A 98 10.35 -2.43 14.13
N HIS A 99 10.66 -3.13 15.22
CA HIS A 99 11.55 -4.29 15.19
C HIS A 99 10.87 -5.55 14.62
N LYS A 100 9.60 -5.76 15.00
CA LYS A 100 8.77 -6.88 14.55
C LYS A 100 7.39 -6.36 14.10
N PRO A 101 7.31 -5.63 12.96
CA PRO A 101 6.08 -4.96 12.57
C PRO A 101 4.97 -5.96 12.24
N CYS A 102 3.81 -5.77 12.88
CA CYS A 102 2.54 -6.31 12.41
C CYS A 102 1.96 -5.34 11.38
N ILE A 103 1.55 -5.85 10.22
CA ILE A 103 1.14 -5.04 9.07
C ILE A 103 -0.21 -5.54 8.59
N MET A 104 -1.11 -4.63 8.25
CA MET A 104 -2.35 -4.96 7.54
C MET A 104 -2.67 -3.85 6.55
N ASP A 105 -2.82 -4.26 5.30
CA ASP A 105 -3.30 -3.40 4.23
C ASP A 105 -4.82 -3.54 4.14
N VAL A 106 -5.52 -2.41 4.27
CA VAL A 106 -6.98 -2.33 4.21
C VAL A 106 -7.37 -1.32 3.14
N LYS A 107 -8.13 -1.80 2.16
CA LYS A 107 -8.80 -0.94 1.20
C LYS A 107 -10.06 -0.35 1.83
N ILE A 108 -10.18 0.97 1.82
CA ILE A 108 -11.32 1.70 2.38
C ILE A 108 -12.26 2.18 1.27
N GLY A 109 -13.57 2.22 1.55
CA GLY A 109 -14.62 2.78 0.71
C GLY A 109 -15.65 1.74 0.26
N GLN A 110 -16.90 2.17 0.08
CA GLN A 110 -17.98 1.27 -0.37
C GLN A 110 -17.81 0.83 -1.84
N LYS A 111 -17.06 1.60 -2.63
CA LYS A 111 -16.79 1.34 -4.04
C LYS A 111 -15.28 1.24 -4.24
N SER A 112 -14.83 0.15 -4.86
CA SER A 112 -13.41 -0.09 -5.14
C SER A 112 -13.04 0.22 -6.61
N TYR A 113 -13.93 0.88 -7.33
CA TYR A 113 -13.78 1.38 -8.69
C TYR A 113 -13.92 2.91 -8.71
N ASP A 114 -13.27 3.55 -9.67
CA ASP A 114 -13.33 5.00 -9.84
C ASP A 114 -14.59 5.45 -10.63
N PRO A 115 -14.98 6.74 -10.56
CA PRO A 115 -16.17 7.25 -11.26
C PRO A 115 -16.15 7.11 -12.78
N PHE A 116 -14.97 6.89 -13.38
CA PHE A 116 -14.76 6.77 -14.82
C PHE A 116 -14.49 5.31 -15.23
N ALA A 117 -14.67 4.35 -14.32
CA ALA A 117 -14.47 2.93 -14.60
C ALA A 117 -15.50 2.43 -15.63
N SER A 118 -15.06 1.59 -16.57
CA SER A 118 -15.97 0.92 -17.51
C SER A 118 -16.90 -0.05 -16.79
N SER A 119 -18.03 -0.40 -17.41
CA SER A 119 -18.98 -1.37 -16.86
C SER A 119 -18.31 -2.70 -16.50
N GLU A 120 -17.41 -3.20 -17.36
CA GLU A 120 -16.66 -4.44 -17.10
C GLU A 120 -15.73 -4.27 -15.89
N LYS A 121 -15.13 -3.10 -15.73
CA LYS A 121 -14.24 -2.83 -14.59
C LYS A 121 -15.02 -2.76 -13.28
N ILE A 122 -16.21 -2.17 -13.31
CA ILE A 122 -17.13 -2.10 -12.17
C ILE A 122 -17.53 -3.52 -11.76
N GLU A 123 -18.03 -4.33 -12.70
CA GLU A 123 -18.42 -5.72 -12.44
C GLU A 123 -17.26 -6.56 -11.90
N GLN A 124 -16.06 -6.40 -12.47
CA GLN A 124 -14.85 -7.06 -11.97
C GLN A 124 -14.50 -6.67 -10.52
N GLN A 125 -14.69 -5.41 -10.13
CA GLN A 125 -14.39 -4.97 -8.76
C GLN A 125 -15.46 -5.44 -7.77
N VAL A 126 -16.74 -5.37 -8.15
CA VAL A 126 -17.86 -5.82 -7.31
C VAL A 126 -17.79 -7.34 -7.08
N SER A 127 -17.57 -8.12 -8.14
CA SER A 127 -17.47 -9.59 -8.03
C SER A 127 -16.30 -10.07 -7.16
N LYS A 128 -15.24 -9.28 -7.00
CA LYS A 128 -14.12 -9.62 -6.11
C LYS A 128 -14.51 -9.60 -4.63
N TYR A 129 -15.40 -8.69 -4.23
CA TYR A 129 -15.88 -8.58 -2.87
C TYR A 129 -17.23 -7.87 -2.81
N PRO A 130 -18.35 -8.60 -2.99
CA PRO A 130 -19.70 -8.00 -3.03
C PRO A 130 -20.08 -7.27 -1.74
N LEU A 131 -19.48 -7.68 -0.61
CA LEU A 131 -19.71 -7.05 0.69
C LEU A 131 -19.03 -5.69 0.85
N MET A 132 -18.25 -5.21 -0.13
CA MET A 132 -17.59 -3.89 -0.04
C MET A 132 -18.59 -2.75 0.18
N GLU A 133 -19.75 -2.80 -0.48
CA GLU A 133 -20.78 -1.76 -0.38
C GLU A 133 -21.34 -1.65 1.04
N GLU A 134 -21.47 -2.79 1.71
CA GLU A 134 -22.09 -2.87 3.03
C GLU A 134 -21.07 -2.76 4.19
N ILE A 135 -19.91 -3.40 4.06
CA ILE A 135 -18.84 -3.37 5.09
C ILE A 135 -18.03 -2.07 4.98
N GLY A 136 -17.86 -1.53 3.78
CA GLY A 136 -17.13 -0.27 3.54
C GLY A 136 -15.61 -0.40 3.55
N PHE A 137 -15.06 -1.61 3.70
CA PHE A 137 -13.63 -1.87 3.59
C PHE A 137 -13.33 -3.34 3.25
N LEU A 138 -12.09 -3.62 2.85
CA LEU A 138 -11.58 -4.97 2.54
C LEU A 138 -10.12 -5.10 2.96
N VAL A 139 -9.80 -6.15 3.73
CA VAL A 139 -8.41 -6.52 4.03
C VAL A 139 -7.75 -7.07 2.77
N LEU A 140 -6.65 -6.45 2.33
CA LEU A 140 -5.89 -6.88 1.14
C LEU A 140 -4.79 -7.88 1.48
N GLY A 141 -4.29 -7.82 2.71
CA GLY A 141 -3.32 -8.75 3.26
C GLY A 141 -2.85 -8.29 4.63
N MET A 142 -2.29 -9.22 5.39
CA MET A 142 -1.75 -8.93 6.70
C MET A 142 -0.60 -9.86 7.06
N ARG A 143 0.23 -9.39 7.99
CA ARG A 143 1.39 -10.10 8.53
C ARG A 143 1.44 -9.83 10.02
N VAL A 144 1.27 -10.88 10.83
CA VAL A 144 1.15 -10.79 12.28
C VAL A 144 2.31 -11.52 12.93
N TYR A 145 2.99 -10.86 13.86
CA TYR A 145 4.07 -11.46 14.64
C TYR A 145 3.52 -12.21 15.85
N HIS A 146 3.89 -13.48 15.98
CA HIS A 146 3.54 -14.34 17.11
C HIS A 146 4.74 -14.44 18.07
N THR A 147 4.59 -13.87 19.27
CA THR A 147 5.67 -13.77 20.26
C THR A 147 6.11 -15.14 20.80
N HIS A 148 5.16 -16.07 20.99
CA HIS A 148 5.44 -17.39 21.55
C HIS A 148 6.30 -18.26 20.63
N SER A 149 6.14 -18.10 19.31
CA SER A 149 6.83 -18.90 18.30
C SER A 149 7.94 -18.15 17.57
N ASP A 150 8.18 -16.86 17.89
CA ASP A 150 9.06 -15.94 17.15
C ASP A 150 8.88 -16.06 15.62
N SER A 151 7.62 -16.11 15.18
CA SER A 151 7.28 -16.36 13.78
C SER A 151 6.21 -15.39 13.28
N TYR A 152 6.02 -15.37 11.97
CA TYR A 152 4.99 -14.57 11.34
C TYR A 152 3.93 -15.44 10.69
N GLU A 153 2.68 -15.06 10.90
CA GLU A 153 1.55 -15.55 10.14
C GLU A 153 1.16 -14.50 9.09
N THR A 154 0.91 -14.94 7.86
CA THR A 154 0.54 -14.04 6.76
C THR A 154 -0.77 -14.47 6.14
N HIS A 155 -1.69 -13.52 5.96
CA HIS A 155 -2.92 -13.71 5.19
C HIS A 155 -2.90 -12.81 3.97
N ASN A 156 -3.44 -13.32 2.86
CA ASN A 156 -3.46 -12.62 1.57
C ASN A 156 -4.86 -12.11 1.22
N GLN A 157 -5.01 -11.56 0.01
CA GLN A 157 -6.30 -11.05 -0.48
C GLN A 157 -7.45 -12.07 -0.45
N HIS A 158 -7.18 -13.38 -0.52
CA HIS A 158 -8.23 -14.40 -0.49
C HIS A 158 -8.82 -14.54 0.90
N TYR A 159 -7.99 -14.44 1.94
CA TYR A 159 -8.45 -14.40 3.32
C TYR A 159 -9.38 -13.19 3.51
N GLY A 160 -8.94 -11.99 3.13
CA GLY A 160 -9.77 -10.79 3.26
C GLY A 160 -11.10 -10.89 2.52
N ARG A 161 -11.11 -11.46 1.31
CA ARG A 161 -12.34 -11.68 0.53
C ARG A 161 -13.27 -12.76 1.10
N SER A 162 -12.75 -13.67 1.92
CA SER A 162 -13.58 -14.68 2.61
C SER A 162 -14.27 -14.14 3.87
N LEU A 163 -13.93 -12.93 4.33
CA LEU A 163 -14.51 -12.35 5.54
C LEU A 163 -15.94 -11.89 5.29
N THR A 164 -16.80 -12.18 6.26
CA THR A 164 -18.20 -11.77 6.33
C THR A 164 -18.40 -10.74 7.43
N LYS A 165 -19.61 -10.20 7.59
CA LYS A 165 -19.91 -9.24 8.67
C LYS A 165 -19.71 -9.82 10.06
N GLU A 166 -19.90 -11.12 10.20
CA GLU A 166 -19.75 -11.83 11.46
C GLU A 166 -18.27 -12.01 11.79
N THR A 167 -17.47 -12.43 10.81
CA THR A 167 -16.04 -12.79 11.01
C THR A 167 -15.09 -11.59 10.96
N ILE A 168 -15.49 -10.46 10.36
CA ILE A 168 -14.64 -9.25 10.27
C ILE A 168 -14.25 -8.69 11.64
N LYS A 169 -15.10 -8.89 12.67
CA LYS A 169 -14.86 -8.42 14.05
C LYS A 169 -13.71 -9.15 14.73
N ASP A 170 -13.34 -10.33 14.24
CA ASP A 170 -12.22 -11.09 14.81
C ASP A 170 -10.90 -10.62 14.23
N VAL A 171 -10.90 -10.08 13.01
CA VAL A 171 -9.70 -9.55 12.36
C VAL A 171 -9.12 -8.35 13.08
N THR A 172 -9.99 -7.47 13.60
CA THR A 172 -9.55 -6.29 14.37
C THR A 172 -8.88 -6.66 15.69
N LYS A 173 -9.11 -7.87 16.22
CA LYS A 173 -8.46 -8.36 17.44
C LYS A 173 -7.04 -8.90 17.19
N MET A 174 -6.71 -9.22 15.92
CA MET A 174 -5.44 -9.86 15.59
C MET A 174 -4.27 -8.88 15.47
N ILE A 175 -4.52 -7.57 15.30
CA ILE A 175 -3.45 -6.58 15.14
C ILE A 175 -3.61 -5.45 16.15
N PRO A 176 -2.71 -5.34 17.14
CA PRO A 176 -2.69 -4.22 18.10
C PRO A 176 -2.18 -2.89 17.49
N THR A 177 -1.65 -2.88 16.27
CA THR A 177 -1.15 -1.66 15.60
C THR A 177 -1.42 -1.74 14.10
N LEU A 178 -2.46 -1.04 13.63
CA LEU A 178 -2.80 -0.96 12.21
C LEU A 178 -1.84 0.01 11.52
N LEU A 179 -1.09 -0.49 10.53
CA LEU A 179 -0.32 0.34 9.61
C LEU A 179 -0.87 0.15 8.21
N ALA A 180 -1.81 1.02 7.83
CA ALA A 180 -2.32 1.09 6.48
C ALA A 180 -1.26 1.75 5.58
N LEU A 181 -0.73 0.99 4.63
CA LEU A 181 0.07 1.52 3.53
C LEU A 181 -0.89 1.83 2.38
N ILE A 182 -0.95 3.10 1.97
CA ILE A 182 -1.74 3.56 0.80
C ILE A 182 -0.99 3.20 -0.50
#